data_AF-A0A0D2LNR0-F1
#
_entry.id   AF-A0A0D2LNR0-F1
#
_cell.length_a   1.000
_cell.length_b   1.000
_cell.length_c   1.000
_cell.angle_alpha   90.00
_cell.angle_beta   90.00
_cell.angle_gamma   90.00
#
_symmetry.space_group_name_H-M   'P 1'
#
loop_
_entity.id
_entity.type
_entity.pdbx_description
1 polymer ?
#
loop_
_entity_poly.entity_id
_entity_poly.type
_entity_poly.pdbx_seq_one_letter_code
_entity_poly.pdbx_strand_id
1 'polypeptide(L)'
;MIVGSAQEEDHERGVAHILEHLAFNATENYSNHQIVSFLEAIGASFGACQNAYTSSDETVYQLTVPTEEWRLLDQAIGVLAEWAARIRCAPGDLSKERGPVLEEWRASRTSGGRMQEAHWQLILEGSK
;
A
#
# COMPACT_ATOMS: atom_id res chain seq x y z
N MET A 1 3.56 -7.35 15.00
CA MET A 1 2.16 -7.75 14.83
C MET A 1 1.93 -7.78 13.33
N ILE A 2 1.47 -8.89 12.77
CA ILE A 2 1.16 -9.02 11.34
C ILE A 2 -0.33 -8.72 11.20
N VAL A 3 -0.69 -7.79 10.30
CA VAL A 3 -2.06 -7.27 10.14
C VAL A 3 -2.34 -7.10 8.65
N GLY A 4 -3.47 -7.62 8.19
CA GLY A 4 -4.02 -7.47 6.85
C GLY A 4 -5.53 -7.20 6.92
N SER A 5 -6.27 -7.49 5.85
CA SER A 5 -7.71 -7.19 5.80
C SER A 5 -8.58 -8.09 6.71
N ALA A 6 -8.09 -9.24 7.15
CA ALA A 6 -8.87 -10.15 8.02
C ALA A 6 -9.09 -9.59 9.44
N GLN A 7 -8.38 -8.53 9.82
CA GLN A 7 -8.57 -7.84 11.10
C GLN A 7 -9.55 -6.66 11.01
N GLU A 8 -10.06 -6.34 9.82
CA GLU A 8 -11.04 -5.26 9.63
C GLU A 8 -12.41 -5.65 10.20
N GLU A 9 -13.09 -4.71 10.85
CA GLU A 9 -14.50 -4.84 11.16
C GLU A 9 -15.37 -4.57 9.91
N ASP A 10 -16.66 -4.92 9.95
CA ASP A 10 -17.56 -4.77 8.80
C ASP A 10 -17.62 -3.34 8.24
N HIS A 11 -17.43 -2.33 9.10
CA HIS A 11 -17.42 -0.92 8.72
C HIS A 11 -16.04 -0.40 8.28
N GLU A 12 -15.01 -1.24 8.35
CA GLU A 12 -13.61 -0.94 8.02
C GLU A 12 -13.13 -1.69 6.77
N ARG A 13 -14.03 -2.39 6.06
CA ARG A 13 -13.67 -3.17 4.87
C ARG A 13 -12.92 -2.33 3.83
N GLY A 14 -11.67 -2.71 3.56
CA GLY A 14 -10.76 -2.04 2.63
C GLY A 14 -9.91 -0.91 3.24
N VAL A 15 -10.01 -0.65 4.55
CA VAL A 15 -9.21 0.38 5.24
C VAL A 15 -7.72 0.03 5.25
N ALA A 16 -7.35 -1.24 5.43
CA ALA A 16 -5.96 -1.69 5.41
C ALA A 16 -5.30 -1.38 4.06
N HIS A 17 -6.00 -1.66 2.96
CA HIS A 17 -5.52 -1.35 1.61
C HIS A 17 -5.47 0.17 1.35
N ILE A 18 -6.44 0.94 1.83
CA ILE A 18 -6.37 2.42 1.72
C ILE A 18 -5.18 2.97 2.52
N LEU A 19 -4.89 2.40 3.70
CA LEU A 19 -3.75 2.82 4.50
C LEU A 19 -2.42 2.54 3.80
N GLU A 20 -2.33 1.40 3.11
CA GLU A 20 -1.20 1.08 2.23
C GLU A 20 -0.99 2.19 1.19
N HIS A 21 -2.03 2.59 0.47
CA HIS A 21 -1.95 3.68 -0.51
C HIS A 21 -1.53 5.02 0.11
N LEU A 22 -2.05 5.34 1.30
CA LEU A 22 -1.71 6.57 2.00
C LEU A 22 -0.24 6.60 2.42
N ALA A 23 0.41 5.46 2.67
CA ALA A 23 1.83 5.42 3.00
C ALA A 23 2.71 6.04 1.89
N PHE A 24 2.29 5.91 0.63
CA PHE A 24 3.00 6.49 -0.52
C PHE A 24 2.67 7.97 -0.73
N ASN A 25 1.48 8.40 -0.30
CA ASN A 25 0.91 9.68 -0.69
C ASN A 25 0.91 10.75 0.40
N ALA A 26 0.80 10.33 1.65
CA ALA A 26 0.43 11.17 2.77
C ALA A 26 1.19 10.79 4.04
N THR A 27 2.50 11.00 4.07
CA THR A 27 3.27 10.97 5.33
C THR A 27 3.45 12.38 5.90
N GLU A 28 3.94 12.49 7.13
CA GLU A 28 4.21 13.80 7.75
C GLU A 28 5.34 14.55 7.06
N ASN A 29 6.45 13.87 6.78
CA ASN A 29 7.66 14.52 6.28
C ASN A 29 7.86 14.36 4.77
N TYR A 30 7.16 13.43 4.13
CA TYR A 30 7.25 13.20 2.70
C TYR A 30 5.88 13.29 2.02
N SER A 31 5.82 14.14 1.00
CA SER A 31 4.77 14.10 -0.02
C SER A 31 5.06 13.03 -1.07
N ASN A 32 4.03 12.54 -1.77
CA ASN A 32 4.15 11.53 -2.84
C ASN A 32 5.37 11.78 -3.75
N HIS A 33 5.46 13.00 -4.29
CA HIS A 33 6.54 13.36 -5.21
C HIS A 33 7.94 13.20 -4.60
N GLN A 34 8.12 13.36 -3.29
CA GLN A 34 9.44 13.24 -2.66
C GLN A 34 9.90 11.79 -2.53
N ILE A 35 9.00 10.85 -2.20
CA ILE A 35 9.35 9.42 -2.16
C ILE A 35 9.62 8.92 -3.57
N VAL A 36 8.76 9.28 -4.54
CA VAL A 36 8.96 8.91 -5.94
C VAL A 36 10.24 9.50 -6.50
N SER A 37 10.51 10.78 -6.30
CA SER A 37 11.75 11.41 -6.77
C SER A 37 13.01 10.84 -6.10
N PHE A 38 12.94 10.44 -4.82
CA PHE A 38 14.04 9.72 -4.16
C PHE A 38 14.33 8.39 -4.88
N LEU A 39 13.30 7.63 -5.21
CA LEU A 39 13.44 6.35 -5.89
C LEU A 39 13.94 6.53 -7.33
N GLU A 40 13.38 7.47 -8.08
CA GLU A 40 13.87 7.79 -9.43
C GLU A 40 15.35 8.21 -9.40
N ALA A 41 15.78 8.97 -8.39
CA ALA A 41 17.17 9.42 -8.24
C ALA A 41 18.16 8.28 -8.01
N ILE A 42 17.73 7.16 -7.42
CA ILE A 42 18.58 5.96 -7.23
C ILE A 42 18.49 4.98 -8.41
N GLY A 43 17.88 5.40 -9.52
CA GLY A 43 17.73 4.60 -10.74
C GLY A 43 16.60 3.58 -10.68
N ALA A 44 15.71 3.69 -9.69
CA ALA A 44 14.56 2.84 -9.56
C ALA A 44 13.41 3.32 -10.46
N SER A 45 12.91 2.43 -11.32
CA SER A 45 11.61 2.66 -11.96
C SER A 45 10.50 2.49 -10.92
N PHE A 46 9.50 3.36 -10.96
CA PHE A 46 8.27 3.21 -10.18
C PHE A 46 7.67 1.80 -10.37
N GLY A 47 7.30 1.13 -9.27
CA GLY A 47 6.80 -0.25 -9.25
C GLY A 47 7.86 -1.35 -9.34
N ALA A 48 9.10 -1.07 -9.79
CA ALA A 48 10.16 -2.06 -9.88
C ALA A 48 11.01 -2.17 -8.60
N CYS A 49 11.19 -1.07 -7.88
CA CYS A 49 12.04 -1.02 -6.69
C CYS A 49 11.31 -0.54 -5.43
N GLN A 50 10.04 -0.17 -5.57
CA GLN A 50 9.14 0.05 -4.45
C GLN A 50 7.84 -0.65 -4.76
N ASN A 51 7.37 -1.45 -3.81
CA ASN A 51 6.10 -2.12 -3.92
C ASN A 51 5.46 -2.22 -2.54
N ALA A 52 4.14 -2.28 -2.51
CA ALA A 52 3.43 -2.71 -1.34
C ALA A 52 2.26 -3.58 -1.77
N TYR A 53 1.80 -4.40 -0.84
CA TYR A 53 0.56 -5.12 -1.01
C TYR A 53 -0.11 -5.34 0.33
N THR A 54 -1.42 -5.42 0.29
CA THR A 54 -2.28 -5.82 1.40
C THR A 54 -2.99 -7.11 1.04
N SER A 55 -2.75 -8.12 1.86
CA SER A 55 -3.43 -9.42 1.81
C SER A 55 -4.38 -9.56 3.00
N SER A 56 -5.04 -10.72 3.11
CA SER A 56 -5.86 -11.03 4.29
C SER A 56 -5.05 -11.05 5.58
N ASP A 57 -3.79 -11.52 5.52
CA ASP A 57 -2.98 -11.77 6.72
C ASP A 57 -2.00 -10.63 7.02
N GLU A 58 -1.50 -9.94 6.00
CA GLU A 58 -0.43 -8.95 6.13
C GLU A 58 -0.52 -7.80 5.11
N THR A 59 -0.05 -6.63 5.53
CA THR A 59 0.38 -5.52 4.68
C THR A 59 1.90 -5.42 4.69
N VAL A 60 2.52 -5.47 3.52
CA VAL A 60 3.98 -5.46 3.36
C VAL A 60 4.39 -4.28 2.50
N TYR A 61 5.38 -3.52 2.99
CA TYR A 61 6.04 -2.46 2.23
C TYR A 61 7.48 -2.86 1.90
N GLN A 62 7.87 -2.71 0.65
CA GLN A 62 9.16 -3.16 0.14
C GLN A 62 9.90 -2.02 -0.55
N LEU A 63 11.18 -1.87 -0.22
CA LEU A 63 12.11 -0.93 -0.83
C LEU A 63 13.39 -1.67 -1.21
N THR A 64 13.72 -1.60 -2.49
CA THR A 64 14.99 -2.10 -3.04
C THR A 64 15.87 -0.89 -3.31
N VAL A 65 16.96 -0.75 -2.56
CA VAL A 65 17.87 0.39 -2.66
C VAL A 65 19.34 -0.07 -2.74
N PRO A 66 20.22 0.69 -3.42
CA PRO A 66 21.66 0.50 -3.33
C PRO A 66 22.15 0.62 -1.89
N THR A 67 23.14 -0.18 -1.52
CA THR A 67 23.66 -0.24 -0.12
C THR A 67 25.09 0.30 0.00
N GLU A 68 25.71 0.62 -1.12
CA GLU A 68 27.08 1.12 -1.23
C GLU A 68 27.21 2.57 -0.76
N GLU A 69 26.13 3.35 -0.89
CA GLU A 69 26.07 4.73 -0.45
C GLU A 69 25.24 4.86 0.85
N TRP A 70 25.93 5.13 1.97
CA TRP A 70 25.33 5.31 3.29
C TRP A 70 24.13 6.28 3.28
N ARG A 71 24.22 7.38 2.53
CA ARG A 71 23.17 8.40 2.47
C ARG A 71 21.86 7.86 1.88
N LEU A 72 21.93 6.96 0.90
CA LEU A 72 20.75 6.35 0.29
C LEU A 72 20.09 5.37 1.26
N LEU A 73 20.90 4.60 1.98
CA LEU A 73 20.42 3.69 3.01
C LEU A 73 19.73 4.44 4.17
N ASP A 74 20.33 5.54 4.64
CA ASP A 74 19.76 6.40 5.69
C ASP A 74 18.40 6.98 5.26
N GLN A 75 18.31 7.46 4.00
CA GLN A 75 17.05 7.95 3.44
C GLN A 75 16.00 6.85 3.31
N ALA A 76 16.37 5.65 2.84
CA ALA A 76 15.45 4.53 2.71
C ALA A 76 14.88 4.08 4.06
N ILE A 77 15.73 4.02 5.10
CA ILE A 77 15.31 3.73 6.48
C ILE A 77 14.38 4.85 6.99
N GLY A 78 14.67 6.11 6.66
CA GLY A 78 13.80 7.24 6.96
C GLY A 78 12.40 7.07 6.36
N VAL A 79 12.30 6.66 5.10
CA VAL A 79 11.01 6.37 4.45
C VAL A 79 10.27 5.22 5.15
N LEU A 80 10.95 4.13 5.50
CA LEU A 80 10.34 3.03 6.26
C LEU A 80 9.82 3.49 7.63
N ALA A 81 10.56 4.39 8.30
CA ALA A 81 10.14 4.95 9.59
C ALA A 81 8.87 5.81 9.46
N GLU A 82 8.70 6.52 8.36
CA GLU A 82 7.47 7.28 8.08
C GLU A 82 6.27 6.37 7.86
N TRP A 83 6.43 5.30 7.07
CA TRP A 83 5.36 4.32 6.88
C TRP A 83 4.96 3.62 8.18
N ALA A 84 5.94 3.37 9.05
CA ALA A 84 5.69 2.68 10.31
C ALA A 84 4.90 3.53 11.33
N ALA A 85 5.01 4.85 11.30
CA ALA A 85 4.53 5.68 12.42
C ALA A 85 3.85 7.00 12.02
N ARG A 86 3.95 7.44 10.77
CA ARG A 86 3.63 8.83 10.37
C ARG A 86 2.77 8.93 9.12
N ILE A 87 1.97 7.90 8.83
CA ILE A 87 0.94 7.97 7.80
C ILE A 87 -0.18 8.90 8.28
N ARG A 88 -0.49 9.92 7.48
CA ARG A 88 -1.56 10.88 7.73
C ARG A 88 -2.87 10.37 7.13
N CYS A 89 -3.91 10.33 7.96
CA CYS A 89 -5.26 9.94 7.56
C CYS A 89 -6.22 11.14 7.57
N ALA A 90 -5.80 12.29 7.04
CA ALA A 90 -6.66 13.46 7.00
C ALA A 90 -7.78 13.27 5.96
N PRO A 91 -9.00 13.85 6.16
CA PRO A 91 -10.11 13.68 5.23
C PRO A 91 -9.78 14.06 3.78
N GLY A 92 -8.89 15.03 3.58
CA GLY A 92 -8.45 15.45 2.25
C GLY A 92 -7.51 14.45 1.57
N ASP A 93 -6.70 13.70 2.32
CA ASP A 93 -5.81 12.66 1.78
C ASP A 93 -6.65 11.43 1.38
N LEU A 94 -7.56 10.99 2.26
CA LEU A 94 -8.51 9.90 1.99
C LEU A 94 -9.36 10.17 0.74
N SER A 95 -9.84 11.41 0.58
CA SER A 95 -10.67 11.78 -0.56
C SER A 95 -9.94 11.68 -1.90
N LYS A 96 -8.61 11.87 -1.91
CA LYS A 96 -7.77 11.75 -3.12
C LYS A 96 -7.53 10.28 -3.47
N GLU A 97 -7.26 9.43 -2.47
CA GLU A 97 -6.98 8.00 -2.70
C GLU A 97 -8.22 7.17 -3.00
N ARG A 98 -9.42 7.64 -2.65
CA ARG A 98 -10.66 6.90 -2.94
C ARG A 98 -10.87 6.64 -4.44
N GLY A 99 -10.47 7.58 -5.29
CA GLY A 99 -10.59 7.45 -6.75
C GLY A 99 -9.73 6.30 -7.30
N PRO A 100 -8.40 6.35 -7.12
CA PRO A 100 -7.48 5.27 -7.51
C PRO A 100 -7.92 3.88 -7.05
N VAL A 101 -8.22 3.70 -5.76
CA VAL A 101 -8.62 2.39 -5.20
C VAL A 101 -9.90 1.85 -5.86
N LEU A 102 -10.88 2.72 -6.14
CA LEU A 102 -12.10 2.31 -6.84
C LEU A 102 -11.83 1.91 -8.29
N GLU A 103 -10.88 2.55 -8.96
CA GLU A 103 -10.50 2.19 -10.33
C GLU A 103 -9.72 0.88 -10.38
N GLU A 104 -8.89 0.57 -9.39
CA GLU A 104 -8.25 -0.75 -9.25
C GLU A 104 -9.28 -1.85 -9.03
N TRP A 105 -10.25 -1.62 -8.14
CA TRP A 105 -11.36 -2.54 -7.95
C TRP A 105 -12.15 -2.74 -9.25
N ARG A 106 -12.39 -1.69 -10.05
CA ARG A 106 -13.05 -1.83 -11.36
C ARG A 106 -12.21 -2.63 -12.35
N ALA A 107 -10.91 -2.35 -12.40
CA ALA A 107 -9.98 -3.04 -13.29
C ALA A 107 -9.88 -4.54 -12.97
N SER A 108 -10.04 -4.94 -11.71
CA SER A 108 -10.00 -6.34 -11.29
C SER A 108 -11.25 -7.14 -11.72
N ARG A 109 -12.36 -6.49 -12.13
CA ARG A 109 -13.62 -7.15 -12.53
C ARG A 109 -13.61 -7.82 -13.91
N THR A 110 -12.46 -8.35 -14.32
CA THR A 110 -12.31 -9.19 -15.52
C THR A 110 -13.06 -10.53 -15.35
N SER A 111 -13.14 -11.35 -16.40
CA SER A 111 -13.70 -12.72 -16.27
C SER A 111 -12.96 -13.54 -15.22
N GLY A 112 -11.62 -13.46 -15.20
CA GLY A 112 -10.78 -14.13 -14.22
C GLY A 112 -11.04 -13.63 -12.79
N GLY A 113 -11.10 -12.31 -12.59
CA GLY A 113 -11.38 -11.73 -11.27
C GLY A 113 -12.76 -12.12 -10.73
N ARG A 114 -13.80 -12.14 -11.58
CA ARG A 114 -15.13 -12.60 -11.18
C ARG A 114 -15.18 -14.10 -10.83
N MET A 115 -14.43 -14.93 -11.57
CA MET A 115 -14.30 -16.35 -11.24
C MET A 115 -13.59 -16.54 -9.90
N GLN A 116 -12.53 -15.76 -9.65
CA GLN A 116 -11.79 -15.80 -8.39
C GLN A 116 -12.66 -15.34 -7.21
N GLU A 117 -13.42 -14.25 -7.37
CA GLU A 117 -14.36 -13.74 -6.36
C GLU A 117 -15.39 -14.82 -5.98
N ALA A 118 -16.04 -15.45 -6.97
CA ALA A 118 -17.01 -16.51 -6.73
C ALA A 118 -16.38 -17.75 -6.07
N HIS A 119 -15.15 -18.10 -6.47
CA HIS A 119 -14.40 -19.21 -5.88
C HIS A 119 -14.10 -18.96 -4.40
N TRP A 120 -13.61 -17.77 -4.05
CA TRP A 120 -13.32 -17.40 -2.67
C TRP A 120 -14.58 -17.37 -1.80
N GLN A 121 -15.68 -16.80 -2.30
CA GLN A 121 -16.96 -16.79 -1.58
C GLN A 121 -17.45 -18.20 -1.21
N LEU A 122 -17.23 -19.18 -2.10
CA LEU A 122 -17.63 -20.56 -1.84
C LEU A 122 -16.73 -21.24 -0.80
N ILE A 123 -15.41 -21.11 -0.94
CA ILE A 123 -14.46 -21.85 -0.10
C ILE A 123 -14.36 -21.24 1.30
N LEU A 124 -14.59 -19.94 1.42
CA LEU A 124 -14.55 -19.19 2.68
C LEU A 124 -15.94 -19.01 3.29
N GLU A 125 -16.96 -19.74 2.83
CA GLU A 125 -18.30 -19.64 3.39
C GLU A 125 -18.28 -19.96 4.90
N GLY A 126 -18.76 -19.01 5.72
CA GLY A 126 -18.76 -19.12 7.18
C GLY A 126 -17.42 -18.80 7.87
N SER A 127 -16.39 -18.38 7.12
CA SER A 127 -15.20 -17.76 7.72
C SER A 127 -15.53 -16.37 8.25
N LYS A 128 -14.67 -15.86 9.14
CA LYS A 128 -14.71 -14.46 9.56
C LYS A 128 -14.39 -13.54 8.38
#